data_AF-A0AA88HEQ3-F1
#
_entry.id   AF-A0AA88HEQ3-F1
#
_cell.length_a   1.000
_cell.length_b   1.000
_cell.length_c   1.000
_cell.angle_alpha   90.00
_cell.angle_beta   90.00
_cell.angle_gamma   90.00
#
_symmetry.space_group_name_H-M   'P 1'
#
loop_
_entity.id
_entity.type
_entity.pdbx_description
1 polymer ?
#
loop_
_entity_poly.entity_id
_entity_poly.type
_entity_poly.pdbx_seq_one_letter_code
_entity_poly.pdbx_strand_id
1 'polypeptide(L)'
;MCVDSGTVEENIVYDPHVLVKMVYSNQCLERSSCQGRAAAVKNKDEEKEKQERRAIISQQANTSEKFYEKGDVDSKADGFEYTPKPKSALKRAQAKTTSAAVKNQDEEKKKQERRAIISRQANTSEKFYEKGDVDSKADGLEYTPKRQRALKGAQAKTTAAAVKNQDEEKEKQERRAIISRQANTSEKFYEKGDVDSKADGVEYTPKPKSALKRAQNLEKLKKAKKTAAAKNQDKEKEKQERRAKKIEKARRIKIWEDKTLPTAKVIKIKDSTEHRERRVKIQGWVHHLRREGKKLLFIQLWDGTGYLQCVLTNLLCSTYEAITLKTESSVTLFEKVMELPSGSHHKAPGDHELIVDYWVLICGAPSGGAYSILDKKSNVDLQLDNRHIVIRGTNTSKNLKAASLLTQLIREHHLDRGYMEVHPPCIVQTKTGGGSSLFELQYYGKKAYLTQSSQLYLESVIAALGDVFCIQKSFRAEKSRTRRHLSEFTHIEAKFPFIKFENLLEKIEDLVVSVCDRIKNPNNPLGQLVFEINPDFRTPRRLFKRMSYTEVIQYLKDNNIKKSDGTFYKLEDDIPKGAERTMINKINEPISVYHICDACLYSRILARYKP
;
A
#
# COMPACT_ATOMS: atom_id res chain seq x y z
N MET A 1 -4.79 4.80 -5.88
CA MET A 1 -5.31 5.25 -7.19
C MET A 1 -5.19 4.09 -8.17
N CYS A 2 -6.29 3.47 -8.55
CA CYS A 2 -6.35 2.50 -9.65
C CYS A 2 -7.02 3.17 -10.84
N VAL A 3 -6.36 3.08 -12.00
CA VAL A 3 -6.88 3.49 -13.31
C VAL A 3 -7.52 2.25 -13.91
N ASP A 4 -8.74 2.37 -14.42
CA ASP A 4 -9.39 1.29 -15.17
C ASP A 4 -9.29 1.57 -16.66
N SER A 5 -9.10 0.49 -17.41
CA SER A 5 -8.74 0.47 -18.83
C SER A 5 -9.97 0.58 -19.74
N GLY A 6 -9.99 1.62 -20.57
CA GLY A 6 -10.73 1.67 -21.83
C GLY A 6 -9.77 2.13 -22.92
N THR A 7 -9.59 1.32 -23.95
CA THR A 7 -8.75 1.65 -25.11
C THR A 7 -9.32 2.83 -25.89
N VAL A 8 -8.41 3.53 -26.56
CA VAL A 8 -8.55 4.65 -27.50
C VAL A 8 -8.20 5.99 -26.85
N GLU A 9 -7.36 6.74 -27.56
CA GLU A 9 -6.91 8.10 -27.29
C GLU A 9 -8.06 8.98 -26.80
N GLU A 10 -8.20 9.11 -25.49
CA GLU A 10 -9.01 10.16 -24.89
C GLU A 10 -8.14 10.88 -23.89
N ASN A 11 -8.03 12.19 -24.12
CA ASN A 11 -7.39 13.16 -23.25
C ASN A 11 -7.60 12.79 -21.79
N ILE A 12 -6.49 12.57 -21.08
CA ILE A 12 -6.52 12.54 -19.63
C ILE A 12 -6.92 13.95 -19.22
N VAL A 13 -8.22 14.20 -19.03
CA VAL A 13 -8.71 15.42 -18.40
C VAL A 13 -8.32 15.32 -16.94
N TYR A 14 -7.11 15.79 -16.65
CA TYR A 14 -6.71 16.12 -15.31
C TYR A 14 -7.59 17.28 -14.85
N ASP A 15 -8.51 16.93 -13.98
CA ASP A 15 -9.48 17.83 -13.36
C ASP A 15 -8.73 18.73 -12.35
N PRO A 16 -8.56 20.03 -12.59
CA PRO A 16 -7.85 20.94 -11.69
C PRO A 16 -8.72 21.37 -10.48
N HIS A 17 -9.92 20.82 -10.30
CA HIS A 17 -10.88 21.30 -9.32
C HIS A 17 -10.79 20.54 -7.99
N VAL A 18 -10.12 21.17 -7.02
CA VAL A 18 -10.08 20.72 -5.63
C VAL A 18 -11.36 21.17 -4.92
N LEU A 19 -12.15 20.21 -4.41
CA LEU A 19 -13.14 20.50 -3.38
C LEU A 19 -12.51 20.32 -2.01
N VAL A 20 -12.57 21.37 -1.20
CA VAL A 20 -12.31 21.30 0.23
C VAL A 20 -13.65 21.05 0.92
N LYS A 21 -13.91 19.79 1.30
CA LYS A 21 -15.09 19.43 2.09
C LYS A 21 -14.73 19.55 3.58
N MET A 22 -15.26 20.55 4.26
CA MET A 22 -15.09 20.70 5.70
C MET A 22 -16.11 19.82 6.43
N VAL A 23 -15.64 18.95 7.32
CA VAL A 23 -16.51 18.26 8.29
C VAL A 23 -16.02 18.67 9.67
N TYR A 24 -16.82 19.48 10.36
CA TYR A 24 -16.57 19.81 11.76
C TYR A 24 -17.39 18.87 12.64
N SER A 25 -16.78 18.27 13.67
CA SER A 25 -17.54 17.70 14.78
C SER A 25 -17.49 18.68 15.95
N ASN A 26 -18.59 19.38 16.22
CA ASN A 26 -18.77 20.11 17.47
C ASN A 26 -18.92 19.10 18.62
N GLN A 27 -17.82 18.70 19.27
CA GLN A 27 -17.88 17.86 20.49
C GLN A 27 -17.84 18.66 21.81
N CYS A 28 -17.92 19.99 21.77
CA CYS A 28 -17.75 20.84 22.97
C CYS A 28 -19.01 21.59 23.45
N LEU A 29 -20.23 21.15 23.13
CA LEU A 29 -21.47 21.76 23.66
C LEU A 29 -22.35 20.84 24.53
N GLU A 30 -21.93 19.61 24.85
CA GLU A 30 -22.70 18.70 25.72
C GLU A 30 -22.31 18.80 27.21
N ARG A 31 -22.38 20.01 27.81
CA ARG A 31 -22.30 20.14 29.28
C ARG A 31 -23.52 20.75 29.96
N SER A 32 -24.53 21.23 29.22
CA SER A 32 -25.69 21.93 29.80
C SER A 32 -26.99 21.13 29.88
N SER A 33 -27.09 19.90 29.37
CA SER A 33 -28.37 19.15 29.32
C SER A 33 -28.43 17.82 30.08
N CYS A 34 -27.39 17.45 30.84
CA CYS A 34 -27.36 16.18 31.60
C CYS A 34 -27.23 16.39 33.13
N GLN A 35 -28.03 17.31 33.69
CA GLN A 35 -28.29 17.35 35.14
C GLN A 35 -29.69 16.80 35.40
N GLY A 36 -29.79 15.49 35.60
CA GLY A 36 -31.05 14.87 35.99
C GLY A 36 -31.25 13.45 35.49
N ARG A 37 -30.38 12.51 35.90
CA ARG A 37 -30.58 11.04 35.99
C ARG A 37 -29.23 10.31 36.02
N ALA A 38 -28.42 10.52 37.07
CA ALA A 38 -27.19 9.72 37.29
C ALA A 38 -26.75 9.68 38.76
N ALA A 39 -27.67 9.64 39.71
CA ALA A 39 -27.37 9.80 41.14
C ALA A 39 -27.30 8.50 41.97
N ALA A 40 -27.55 7.31 41.42
CA ALA A 40 -27.70 6.10 42.26
C ALA A 40 -26.68 4.96 42.02
N VAL A 41 -25.80 5.03 41.02
CA VAL A 41 -24.87 3.92 40.69
C VAL A 41 -23.38 4.29 40.91
N LYS A 42 -23.06 5.56 41.19
CA LYS A 42 -21.66 6.06 41.25
C LYS A 42 -20.89 5.82 42.57
N ASN A 43 -21.56 5.46 43.68
CA ASN A 43 -20.90 5.49 44.99
C ASN A 43 -19.99 4.29 45.33
N LYS A 44 -20.11 3.14 44.66
CA LYS A 44 -19.28 1.95 44.97
C LYS A 44 -17.95 1.89 44.20
N ASP A 45 -17.95 2.39 42.96
CA ASP A 45 -16.75 2.38 42.12
C ASP A 45 -15.79 3.54 42.48
N GLU A 46 -16.31 4.69 42.92
CA GLU A 46 -15.47 5.82 43.39
C GLU A 46 -14.71 5.52 44.69
N GLU A 47 -15.27 4.73 45.61
CA GLU A 47 -14.58 4.29 46.83
C GLU A 47 -13.43 3.33 46.52
N LYS A 48 -13.64 2.42 45.57
CA LYS A 48 -12.63 1.46 45.12
C LYS A 48 -11.49 2.16 44.37
N GLU A 49 -11.81 3.12 43.51
CA GLU A 49 -10.81 3.94 42.82
C GLU A 49 -10.02 4.85 43.79
N LYS A 50 -10.67 5.39 44.83
CA LYS A 50 -9.99 6.13 45.90
C LYS A 50 -9.06 5.24 46.74
N GLN A 51 -9.43 3.99 46.99
CA GLN A 51 -8.55 3.02 47.66
C GLN A 51 -7.34 2.65 46.79
N GLU A 52 -7.54 2.41 45.49
CA GLU A 52 -6.45 2.10 44.55
C GLU A 52 -5.49 3.29 44.36
N ARG A 53 -6.00 4.52 44.26
CA ARG A 53 -5.18 5.74 44.22
C ARG A 53 -4.36 5.94 45.51
N ARG A 54 -4.94 5.65 46.68
CA ARG A 54 -4.20 5.70 47.96
C ARG A 54 -3.09 4.66 48.04
N ALA A 55 -3.29 3.47 47.45
CA ALA A 55 -2.27 2.43 47.37
C ALA A 55 -1.11 2.81 46.44
N ILE A 56 -1.42 3.45 45.30
CA ILE A 56 -0.41 3.93 44.34
C ILE A 56 0.43 5.08 44.94
N ILE A 57 -0.21 6.04 45.61
CA ILE A 57 0.50 7.16 46.28
C ILE A 57 1.41 6.63 47.40
N SER A 58 0.98 5.60 48.14
CA SER A 58 1.81 4.94 49.16
C SER A 58 3.01 4.19 48.57
N GLN A 59 2.85 3.51 47.42
CA GLN A 59 3.96 2.86 46.72
C GLN A 59 4.95 3.87 46.12
N GLN A 60 4.47 5.01 45.62
CA GLN A 60 5.31 6.10 45.12
C GLN A 60 6.09 6.79 46.24
N ALA A 61 5.49 7.00 47.42
CA ALA A 61 6.18 7.55 48.59
C ALA A 61 7.31 6.64 49.11
N ASN A 62 7.08 5.31 49.14
CA ASN A 62 8.09 4.33 49.57
C ASN A 62 9.23 4.12 48.55
N THR A 63 9.02 4.48 47.27
CA THR A 63 10.07 4.46 46.25
C THR A 63 10.87 5.76 46.22
N SER A 64 10.28 6.90 46.60
CA SER A 64 11.02 8.16 46.77
C SER A 64 11.91 8.19 48.03
N GLU A 65 11.52 7.53 49.13
CA GLU A 65 12.39 7.43 50.33
C GLU A 65 13.65 6.57 50.09
N LYS A 66 13.59 5.58 49.19
CA LYS A 66 14.76 4.75 48.83
C LYS A 66 15.72 5.41 47.84
N PHE A 67 15.35 6.54 47.25
CA PHE A 67 16.18 7.28 46.30
C PHE A 67 16.92 8.48 46.93
N TYR A 68 16.70 8.77 48.21
CA TYR A 68 17.33 9.89 48.93
C TYR A 68 18.41 9.48 49.96
N GLU A 69 18.78 8.20 50.07
CA GLU A 69 19.85 7.75 50.97
C GLU A 69 21.23 7.54 50.31
N LYS A 70 21.44 8.00 49.07
CA LYS A 70 22.76 7.96 48.42
C LYS A 70 23.05 9.19 47.55
N GLY A 71 24.01 10.00 48.00
CA GLY A 71 24.91 10.75 47.12
C GLY A 71 24.78 12.27 47.16
N ASP A 72 25.76 12.88 47.83
CA ASP A 72 26.28 14.24 47.74
C ASP A 72 26.13 14.95 46.38
N VAL A 73 25.60 16.19 46.38
CA VAL A 73 26.18 17.35 45.65
C VAL A 73 25.71 18.66 46.31
N ASP A 74 26.68 19.49 46.70
CA ASP A 74 26.55 20.91 47.08
C ASP A 74 26.06 21.79 45.91
N SER A 75 25.06 22.65 46.14
CA SER A 75 25.09 24.06 45.71
C SER A 75 23.84 24.83 46.15
N LYS A 76 24.08 26.03 46.67
CA LYS A 76 23.14 26.97 47.28
C LYS A 76 22.08 27.48 46.29
N ALA A 77 20.81 27.52 46.72
CA ALA A 77 19.82 28.52 46.30
C ALA A 77 18.65 28.59 47.30
N ASP A 78 18.66 29.68 48.08
CA ASP A 78 17.60 30.44 48.74
C ASP A 78 16.19 29.85 48.98
N GLY A 79 15.86 29.70 50.27
CA GLY A 79 14.72 30.38 50.89
C GLY A 79 13.33 29.75 50.78
N PHE A 80 13.04 28.69 51.55
CA PHE A 80 11.69 28.40 52.07
C PHE A 80 11.77 27.61 53.39
N GLU A 81 11.29 28.22 54.48
CA GLU A 81 11.21 27.60 55.82
C GLU A 81 9.91 26.78 55.93
N TYR A 82 10.00 25.49 56.31
CA TYR A 82 8.83 24.63 56.56
C TYR A 82 8.86 24.09 58.00
N THR A 83 7.87 24.45 58.80
CA THR A 83 7.71 23.96 60.18
C THR A 83 7.05 22.56 60.21
N PRO A 84 7.63 21.54 60.89
CA PRO A 84 7.03 20.21 60.97
C PRO A 84 5.97 20.08 62.08
N LYS A 85 4.86 19.37 61.79
CA LYS A 85 3.78 19.00 62.73
C LYS A 85 4.13 17.78 63.62
N PRO A 86 3.44 17.56 64.76
CA PRO A 86 3.98 16.81 65.91
C PRO A 86 3.97 15.27 65.81
N LYS A 87 4.89 14.65 66.55
CA LYS A 87 5.24 13.21 66.64
C LYS A 87 4.14 12.23 67.10
N SER A 88 2.88 12.64 67.23
CA SER A 88 1.78 11.76 67.70
C SER A 88 1.13 10.93 66.58
N ALA A 89 1.33 11.28 65.31
CA ALA A 89 0.80 10.53 64.16
C ALA A 89 1.64 9.28 63.78
N LEU A 90 2.93 9.25 64.13
CA LEU A 90 3.85 8.19 63.71
C LEU A 90 3.63 6.86 64.44
N LYS A 91 3.21 6.90 65.71
CA LYS A 91 3.03 5.67 66.53
C LYS A 91 1.79 4.85 66.18
N ARG A 92 0.77 5.44 65.53
CA ARG A 92 -0.43 4.70 65.07
C ARG A 92 -0.25 4.04 63.70
N ALA A 93 0.73 4.48 62.91
CA ALA A 93 1.03 3.90 61.59
C ALA A 93 1.86 2.60 61.69
N GLN A 94 2.72 2.47 62.71
CA GLN A 94 3.65 1.35 62.85
C GLN A 94 2.98 0.03 63.34
N ALA A 95 1.79 0.09 63.94
CA ALA A 95 1.08 -1.11 64.41
C ALA A 95 0.17 -1.77 63.35
N LYS A 96 -0.10 -1.11 62.22
CA LYS A 96 -0.96 -1.64 61.13
C LYS A 96 -0.19 -2.23 59.95
N THR A 97 1.11 -1.98 59.84
CA THR A 97 1.97 -2.41 58.73
C THR A 97 2.54 -3.82 58.88
N THR A 98 2.64 -4.36 60.10
CA THR A 98 3.21 -5.71 60.36
C THR A 98 2.25 -6.87 60.03
N SER A 99 0.93 -6.66 60.01
CA SER A 99 -0.05 -7.71 59.66
C SER A 99 -0.27 -7.87 58.14
N ALA A 100 -0.07 -6.80 57.35
CA ALA A 100 -0.24 -6.81 55.90
C ALA A 100 0.99 -7.36 55.15
N ALA A 101 2.19 -7.23 55.72
CA ALA A 101 3.44 -7.70 55.11
C ALA A 101 3.53 -9.25 55.03
N VAL A 102 2.96 -9.96 56.01
CA VAL A 102 3.02 -11.44 56.06
C VAL A 102 2.08 -12.08 55.03
N LYS A 103 0.94 -11.48 54.71
CA LYS A 103 0.00 -12.01 53.70
C LYS A 103 0.46 -11.82 52.26
N ASN A 104 1.25 -10.78 51.97
CA ASN A 104 1.76 -10.51 50.61
C ASN A 104 2.94 -11.41 50.21
N GLN A 105 3.74 -11.88 51.17
CA GLN A 105 4.88 -12.77 50.87
C GLN A 105 4.44 -14.19 50.45
N ASP A 106 3.34 -14.70 51.01
CA ASP A 106 2.81 -16.03 50.65
C ASP A 106 2.15 -16.07 49.26
N GLU A 107 1.54 -14.97 48.82
CA GLU A 107 0.97 -14.89 47.47
C GLU A 107 2.04 -14.76 46.38
N GLU A 108 3.12 -14.00 46.63
CA GLU A 108 4.23 -13.89 45.69
C GLU A 108 4.97 -15.22 45.50
N LYS A 109 5.15 -15.99 46.59
CA LYS A 109 5.81 -17.30 46.54
C LYS A 109 5.02 -18.30 45.68
N LYS A 110 3.69 -18.34 45.84
CA LYS A 110 2.79 -19.16 45.00
C LYS A 110 2.78 -18.73 43.53
N LYS A 111 2.97 -17.43 43.26
CA LYS A 111 3.01 -16.88 41.89
C LYS A 111 4.34 -17.17 41.19
N GLN A 112 5.45 -17.20 41.93
CA GLN A 112 6.75 -17.63 41.42
C GLN A 112 6.77 -19.14 41.13
N GLU A 113 6.20 -19.99 41.99
CA GLU A 113 6.08 -21.43 41.74
C GLU A 113 5.26 -21.74 40.48
N ARG A 114 4.14 -21.04 40.26
CA ARG A 114 3.34 -21.19 39.03
C ARG A 114 4.10 -20.78 37.77
N ARG A 115 4.92 -19.73 37.83
CA ARG A 115 5.75 -19.29 36.70
C ARG A 115 6.87 -20.30 36.39
N ALA A 116 7.46 -20.90 37.42
CA ALA A 116 8.47 -21.96 37.26
C ALA A 116 7.89 -23.23 36.62
N ILE A 117 6.65 -23.60 36.95
CA ILE A 117 5.95 -24.74 36.34
C ILE A 117 5.65 -24.49 34.86
N ILE A 118 5.15 -23.29 34.50
CA ILE A 118 4.84 -22.93 33.11
C ILE A 118 6.11 -22.85 32.25
N SER A 119 7.20 -22.32 32.79
CA SER A 119 8.50 -22.26 32.10
C SER A 119 9.10 -23.66 31.87
N ARG A 120 8.95 -24.59 32.83
CA ARG A 120 9.37 -25.98 32.64
C ARG A 120 8.54 -26.71 31.59
N GLN A 121 7.23 -26.44 31.51
CA GLN A 121 6.34 -27.03 30.50
C GLN A 121 6.61 -26.51 29.08
N ALA A 122 7.00 -25.24 28.93
CA ALA A 122 7.34 -24.64 27.63
C ALA A 122 8.69 -25.13 27.08
N ASN A 123 9.70 -25.33 27.94
CA ASN A 123 11.01 -25.81 27.51
C ASN A 123 11.04 -27.30 27.13
N THR A 124 10.03 -28.09 27.53
CA THR A 124 9.86 -29.47 27.06
C THR A 124 9.17 -29.58 25.69
N SER A 125 8.46 -28.55 25.22
CA SER A 125 7.80 -28.57 23.91
C SER A 125 8.69 -28.15 22.73
N GLU A 126 9.81 -27.45 22.97
CA GLU A 126 10.73 -26.99 21.90
C GLU A 126 11.82 -28.01 21.52
N LYS A 127 11.90 -29.18 22.17
CA LYS A 127 12.87 -30.25 21.84
C LYS A 127 12.29 -31.46 21.09
N PHE A 128 11.03 -31.42 20.66
CA PHE A 128 10.34 -32.56 20.01
C PHE A 128 10.01 -32.36 18.51
N TYR A 129 10.58 -31.34 17.86
CA TYR A 129 10.43 -31.11 16.41
C TYR A 129 11.77 -31.11 15.67
N GLU A 130 12.66 -32.05 15.98
CA GLU A 130 13.73 -32.48 15.07
C GLU A 130 13.85 -34.00 15.13
N LYS A 131 13.87 -34.64 13.96
CA LYS A 131 13.88 -36.09 13.66
C LYS A 131 12.52 -36.77 13.68
N GLY A 132 12.04 -37.07 12.47
CA GLY A 132 11.11 -38.16 12.25
C GLY A 132 11.82 -39.49 12.45
N ASP A 133 11.19 -40.36 13.23
CA ASP A 133 11.05 -41.78 12.93
C ASP A 133 9.98 -42.35 13.88
N VAL A 134 9.18 -43.25 13.35
CA VAL A 134 8.11 -43.95 14.04
C VAL A 134 8.74 -45.02 14.92
N ASP A 135 8.51 -44.99 16.22
CA ASP A 135 8.34 -46.27 16.92
C ASP A 135 7.51 -46.20 18.20
N SER A 136 6.94 -47.37 18.47
CA SER A 136 5.92 -47.68 19.45
C SER A 136 6.46 -47.80 20.90
N LYS A 137 5.55 -47.51 21.85
CA LYS A 137 5.62 -47.71 23.32
C LYS A 137 6.37 -46.64 24.15
N ALA A 138 5.59 -45.84 24.88
CA ALA A 138 5.94 -45.40 26.23
C ALA A 138 4.68 -44.92 26.99
N ASP A 139 4.56 -45.40 28.23
CA ASP A 139 3.43 -45.32 29.14
C ASP A 139 3.20 -43.94 29.78
N GLY A 140 1.94 -43.71 30.20
CA GLY A 140 1.68 -43.07 31.50
C GLY A 140 1.43 -41.57 31.55
N LEU A 141 0.42 -41.03 30.85
CA LEU A 141 -0.26 -39.78 31.22
C LEU A 141 -1.76 -39.86 30.87
N GLU A 142 -2.62 -40.04 31.88
CA GLU A 142 -4.08 -40.05 31.70
C GLU A 142 -4.60 -38.65 31.32
N TYR A 143 -5.20 -38.54 30.13
CA TYR A 143 -5.92 -37.37 29.68
C TYR A 143 -7.40 -37.45 30.11
N THR A 144 -7.96 -36.33 30.58
CA THR A 144 -9.37 -36.27 30.99
C THR A 144 -10.32 -36.73 29.87
N PRO A 145 -11.41 -37.49 30.17
CA PRO A 145 -12.29 -38.09 29.16
C PRO A 145 -12.89 -37.11 28.14
N LYS A 146 -13.12 -35.85 28.54
CA LYS A 146 -13.60 -34.78 27.65
C LYS A 146 -12.58 -34.40 26.57
N ARG A 147 -11.28 -34.42 26.87
CA ARG A 147 -10.22 -34.04 25.93
C ARG A 147 -9.92 -35.18 24.94
N GLN A 148 -10.00 -36.43 25.38
CA GLN A 148 -9.90 -37.61 24.49
C GLN A 148 -11.05 -37.70 23.49
N ARG A 149 -12.30 -37.38 23.89
CA ARG A 149 -13.43 -37.30 22.95
C ARG A 149 -13.29 -36.17 21.93
N ALA A 150 -12.78 -35.00 22.33
CA ALA A 150 -12.55 -33.88 21.42
C ALA A 150 -11.45 -34.17 20.39
N LEU A 151 -10.35 -34.81 20.81
CA LEU A 151 -9.25 -35.22 19.92
C LEU A 151 -9.67 -36.34 18.96
N LYS A 152 -10.40 -37.36 19.42
CA LYS A 152 -10.97 -38.40 18.55
C LYS A 152 -11.99 -37.84 17.56
N GLY A 153 -12.83 -36.90 17.99
CA GLY A 153 -13.80 -36.22 17.13
C GLY A 153 -13.15 -35.31 16.09
N ALA A 154 -12.03 -34.65 16.42
CA ALA A 154 -11.27 -33.82 15.48
C ALA A 154 -10.51 -34.67 14.47
N GLN A 155 -9.82 -35.74 14.91
CA GLN A 155 -9.08 -36.65 14.03
C GLN A 155 -10.01 -37.39 13.05
N ALA A 156 -11.17 -37.87 13.51
CA ALA A 156 -12.16 -38.52 12.65
C ALA A 156 -12.77 -37.59 11.59
N LYS A 157 -12.94 -36.30 11.90
CA LYS A 157 -13.44 -35.31 10.93
C LYS A 157 -12.39 -34.94 9.88
N THR A 158 -11.11 -34.87 10.26
CA THR A 158 -10.03 -34.61 9.30
C THR A 158 -9.73 -35.80 8.38
N THR A 159 -9.80 -37.04 8.88
CA THR A 159 -9.64 -38.23 8.03
C THR A 159 -10.85 -38.44 7.11
N ALA A 160 -12.08 -38.21 7.57
CA ALA A 160 -13.27 -38.30 6.71
C ALA A 160 -13.28 -37.24 5.59
N ALA A 161 -12.78 -36.02 5.85
CA ALA A 161 -12.64 -34.97 4.84
C ALA A 161 -11.51 -35.28 3.83
N ALA A 162 -10.40 -35.88 4.28
CA ALA A 162 -9.31 -36.29 3.41
C ALA A 162 -9.70 -37.45 2.48
N VAL A 163 -10.45 -38.44 2.98
CA VAL A 163 -10.95 -39.57 2.18
C VAL A 163 -11.98 -39.10 1.15
N LYS A 164 -12.93 -38.22 1.52
CA LYS A 164 -13.89 -37.64 0.56
C LYS A 164 -13.21 -36.86 -0.57
N ASN A 165 -12.18 -36.07 -0.26
CA ASN A 165 -11.44 -35.32 -1.27
C ASN A 165 -10.61 -36.24 -2.19
N GLN A 166 -10.10 -37.35 -1.68
CA GLN A 166 -9.39 -38.34 -2.50
C GLN A 166 -10.34 -39.11 -3.41
N ASP A 167 -11.52 -39.50 -2.93
CA ASP A 167 -12.52 -40.19 -3.75
C ASP A 167 -13.10 -39.28 -4.86
N GLU A 168 -13.32 -37.99 -4.58
CA GLU A 168 -13.76 -37.01 -5.60
C GLU A 168 -12.69 -36.72 -6.67
N GLU A 169 -11.40 -36.68 -6.28
CA GLU A 169 -10.27 -36.56 -7.23
C GLU A 169 -10.13 -37.81 -8.09
N LYS A 170 -10.30 -39.00 -7.50
CA LYS A 170 -10.27 -40.28 -8.22
C LYS A 170 -11.42 -40.38 -9.22
N GLU A 171 -12.63 -39.97 -8.83
CA GLU A 171 -13.80 -39.94 -9.72
C GLU A 171 -13.62 -38.91 -10.85
N LYS A 172 -13.00 -37.75 -10.59
CA LYS A 172 -12.63 -36.77 -11.63
C LYS A 172 -11.56 -37.29 -12.58
N GLN A 173 -10.56 -38.02 -12.07
CA GLN A 173 -9.53 -38.65 -12.91
C GLN A 173 -10.12 -39.78 -13.76
N GLU A 174 -11.01 -40.61 -13.21
CA GLU A 174 -11.73 -41.64 -13.96
C GLU A 174 -12.65 -41.03 -15.01
N ARG A 175 -13.41 -39.97 -14.69
CA ARG A 175 -14.22 -39.24 -15.69
C ARG A 175 -13.36 -38.64 -16.80
N ARG A 176 -12.19 -38.08 -16.49
CA ARG A 176 -11.23 -37.58 -17.50
C ARG A 176 -10.65 -38.72 -18.35
N ALA A 177 -10.35 -39.87 -17.74
CA ALA A 177 -9.89 -41.06 -18.43
C ALA A 177 -10.99 -41.68 -19.33
N ILE A 178 -12.25 -41.65 -18.89
CA ILE A 178 -13.41 -42.10 -19.68
C ILE A 178 -13.66 -41.15 -20.85
N ILE A 179 -13.60 -39.82 -20.65
CA ILE A 179 -13.73 -38.82 -21.73
C ILE A 179 -12.58 -38.96 -22.73
N SER A 180 -11.36 -39.21 -22.25
CA SER A 180 -10.18 -39.48 -23.10
C SER A 180 -10.32 -40.81 -23.87
N ARG A 181 -10.83 -41.87 -23.24
CA ARG A 181 -11.10 -43.16 -23.90
C ARG A 181 -12.23 -43.02 -24.92
N GLN A 182 -13.32 -42.31 -24.60
CA GLN A 182 -14.44 -42.03 -25.51
C GLN A 182 -14.01 -41.19 -26.71
N ALA A 183 -13.09 -40.23 -26.52
CA ALA A 183 -12.49 -39.46 -27.62
C ALA A 183 -11.59 -40.34 -28.51
N ASN A 184 -10.80 -41.24 -27.94
CA ASN A 184 -9.92 -42.14 -28.68
C ASN A 184 -10.63 -43.35 -29.31
N THR A 185 -11.80 -43.77 -28.81
CA THR A 185 -12.63 -44.81 -29.45
C THR A 185 -13.37 -44.30 -30.68
N SER A 186 -13.48 -42.98 -30.88
CA SER A 186 -14.01 -42.40 -32.12
C SER A 186 -13.02 -42.40 -33.30
N GLU A 187 -11.78 -42.89 -33.08
CA GLU A 187 -10.72 -42.99 -34.10
C GLU A 187 -10.44 -44.42 -34.60
N LYS A 188 -11.27 -45.43 -34.26
CA LYS A 188 -11.21 -46.75 -34.91
C LYS A 188 -12.26 -46.86 -36.03
N PHE A 189 -11.76 -46.84 -37.27
CA PHE A 189 -12.32 -47.40 -38.50
C PHE A 189 -13.80 -47.88 -38.49
N TYR A 190 -14.64 -47.26 -39.33
CA TYR A 190 -15.69 -47.99 -40.04
C TYR A 190 -15.07 -48.59 -41.32
N GLU A 191 -14.37 -49.71 -41.15
CA GLU A 191 -14.25 -50.68 -42.23
C GLU A 191 -15.54 -51.51 -42.27
N LYS A 192 -15.87 -52.00 -43.47
CA LYS A 192 -17.12 -52.70 -43.79
C LYS A 192 -17.52 -53.73 -42.73
N GLY A 193 -18.77 -53.60 -42.26
CA GLY A 193 -19.52 -54.66 -41.60
C GLY A 193 -19.12 -54.88 -40.15
N ASP A 194 -19.90 -54.32 -39.23
CA ASP A 194 -20.45 -55.07 -38.11
C ASP A 194 -21.56 -54.27 -37.44
N VAL A 195 -22.63 -55.01 -37.15
CA VAL A 195 -23.94 -54.55 -36.71
C VAL A 195 -24.03 -54.76 -35.21
N ASP A 196 -24.61 -53.82 -34.47
CA ASP A 196 -25.25 -54.16 -33.21
C ASP A 196 -26.65 -53.56 -33.17
N SER A 197 -27.59 -54.42 -32.79
CA SER A 197 -29.03 -54.30 -33.04
C SER A 197 -29.79 -53.84 -31.80
N LYS A 198 -30.86 -53.05 -32.03
CA LYS A 198 -32.23 -53.20 -31.48
C LYS A 198 -32.96 -51.85 -31.39
N ALA A 199 -33.71 -51.52 -32.44
CA ALA A 199 -35.03 -50.89 -32.38
C ALA A 199 -35.66 -51.00 -33.78
N ASP A 200 -36.83 -51.61 -33.86
CA ASP A 200 -37.57 -51.86 -35.11
C ASP A 200 -38.03 -50.55 -35.78
N GLY A 201 -37.86 -50.45 -37.10
CA GLY A 201 -38.67 -49.58 -37.96
C GLY A 201 -38.10 -48.24 -38.45
N VAL A 202 -36.78 -48.06 -38.60
CA VAL A 202 -36.24 -46.84 -39.27
C VAL A 202 -35.39 -47.22 -40.49
N GLU A 203 -35.89 -46.88 -41.66
CA GLU A 203 -35.16 -46.94 -42.93
C GLU A 203 -34.00 -45.93 -42.91
N TYR A 204 -32.76 -46.42 -42.94
CA TYR A 204 -31.56 -45.61 -42.76
C TYR A 204 -31.26 -44.82 -44.03
N THR A 205 -31.63 -43.54 -44.05
CA THR A 205 -31.22 -42.65 -45.15
C THR A 205 -29.73 -42.30 -45.02
N PRO A 206 -28.93 -42.42 -46.10
CA PRO A 206 -27.51 -42.06 -46.06
C PRO A 206 -27.36 -40.58 -45.68
N LYS A 207 -26.44 -40.29 -44.73
CA LYS A 207 -26.17 -38.92 -44.25
C LYS A 207 -26.11 -37.94 -45.44
N PRO A 208 -26.80 -36.78 -45.36
CA PRO A 208 -26.89 -35.86 -46.49
C PRO A 208 -25.48 -35.44 -46.94
N LYS A 209 -25.27 -35.33 -48.25
CA LYS A 209 -23.97 -34.97 -48.88
C LYS A 209 -23.32 -33.71 -48.25
N SER A 210 -24.12 -32.81 -47.69
CA SER A 210 -23.70 -31.62 -46.95
C SER A 210 -22.97 -31.91 -45.62
N ALA A 211 -23.38 -32.95 -44.87
CA ALA A 211 -22.76 -33.35 -43.62
C ALA A 211 -21.39 -34.01 -43.84
N LEU A 212 -21.27 -34.84 -44.88
CA LEU A 212 -19.99 -35.43 -45.32
C LEU A 212 -18.99 -34.34 -45.76
N LYS A 213 -19.46 -33.34 -46.53
CA LYS A 213 -18.61 -32.21 -46.97
C LYS A 213 -18.14 -31.34 -45.80
N ARG A 214 -18.99 -31.12 -44.78
CA ARG A 214 -18.60 -30.41 -43.53
C ARG A 214 -17.54 -31.17 -42.73
N ALA A 215 -17.68 -32.48 -42.58
CA ALA A 215 -16.70 -33.31 -41.89
C ALA A 215 -15.34 -33.32 -42.62
N GLN A 216 -15.34 -33.47 -43.95
CA GLN A 216 -14.13 -33.39 -44.79
C GLN A 216 -13.46 -32.01 -44.70
N ASN A 217 -14.23 -30.93 -44.67
CA ASN A 217 -13.68 -29.57 -44.49
C ASN A 217 -13.07 -29.37 -43.11
N LEU A 218 -13.69 -29.91 -42.04
CA LEU A 218 -13.15 -29.84 -40.69
C LEU A 218 -11.83 -30.62 -40.56
N GLU A 219 -11.74 -31.77 -41.21
CA GLU A 219 -10.54 -32.60 -41.23
C GLU A 219 -9.41 -31.93 -42.03
N LYS A 220 -9.73 -31.33 -43.19
CA LYS A 220 -8.79 -30.47 -43.95
C LYS A 220 -8.30 -29.30 -43.10
N LEU A 221 -9.17 -28.65 -42.33
CA LEU A 221 -8.80 -27.55 -41.44
C LEU A 221 -7.89 -28.02 -40.29
N LYS A 222 -8.16 -29.19 -39.70
CA LYS A 222 -7.31 -29.81 -38.66
C LYS A 222 -5.94 -30.20 -39.22
N LYS A 223 -5.88 -30.82 -40.40
CA LYS A 223 -4.62 -31.15 -41.11
C LYS A 223 -3.85 -29.87 -41.44
N ALA A 224 -4.50 -28.83 -41.96
CA ALA A 224 -3.87 -27.53 -42.21
C ALA A 224 -3.31 -26.89 -40.93
N LYS A 225 -4.05 -26.92 -39.82
CA LYS A 225 -3.57 -26.43 -38.50
C LYS A 225 -2.38 -27.23 -37.97
N LYS A 226 -2.40 -28.58 -38.07
CA LYS A 226 -1.27 -29.43 -37.68
C LYS A 226 -0.03 -29.15 -38.53
N THR A 227 -0.20 -29.00 -39.85
CA THR A 227 0.91 -28.71 -40.77
C THR A 227 1.48 -27.31 -40.53
N ALA A 228 0.63 -26.32 -40.23
CA ALA A 228 1.07 -24.98 -39.85
C ALA A 228 1.79 -24.96 -38.49
N ALA A 229 1.31 -25.75 -37.51
CA ALA A 229 1.97 -25.90 -36.22
C ALA A 229 3.35 -26.58 -36.35
N ALA A 230 3.47 -27.62 -37.18
CA ALA A 230 4.75 -28.28 -37.47
C ALA A 230 5.73 -27.32 -38.17
N LYS A 231 5.30 -26.60 -39.22
CA LYS A 231 6.12 -25.58 -39.87
C LYS A 231 6.58 -24.46 -38.91
N ASN A 232 5.75 -24.09 -37.94
CA ASN A 232 6.13 -23.12 -36.91
C ASN A 232 7.14 -23.70 -35.91
N GLN A 233 7.01 -24.97 -35.53
CA GLN A 233 7.98 -25.65 -34.66
C GLN A 233 9.33 -25.81 -35.33
N ASP A 234 9.38 -26.18 -36.61
CA ASP A 234 10.64 -26.34 -37.35
C ASP A 234 11.35 -24.98 -37.51
N LYS A 235 10.61 -23.91 -37.82
CA LYS A 235 11.15 -22.54 -37.84
C LYS A 235 11.69 -22.10 -36.48
N GLU A 236 11.02 -22.45 -35.39
CA GLU A 236 11.47 -22.07 -34.05
C GLU A 236 12.73 -22.86 -33.64
N LYS A 237 12.83 -24.15 -34.00
CA LYS A 237 14.06 -24.96 -33.82
C LYS A 237 15.24 -24.39 -34.59
N GLU A 238 15.07 -24.09 -35.89
CA GLU A 238 16.15 -23.49 -36.71
C GLU A 238 16.62 -22.15 -36.11
N LYS A 239 15.69 -21.33 -35.63
CA LYS A 239 15.99 -20.06 -34.96
C LYS A 239 16.72 -20.26 -33.63
N GLN A 240 16.36 -21.27 -32.84
CA GLN A 240 17.05 -21.63 -31.60
C GLN A 240 18.49 -22.09 -31.87
N GLU A 241 18.71 -22.94 -32.87
CA GLU A 241 20.05 -23.38 -33.27
C GLU A 241 20.93 -22.22 -33.76
N ARG A 242 20.38 -21.34 -34.61
CA ARG A 242 21.09 -20.12 -35.07
C ARG A 242 21.44 -19.21 -33.90
N ARG A 243 20.55 -19.08 -32.92
CA ARG A 243 20.80 -18.31 -31.69
C ARG A 243 21.87 -18.97 -30.81
N ALA A 244 21.86 -20.29 -30.68
CA ALA A 244 22.87 -21.04 -29.92
C ALA A 244 24.27 -20.89 -30.54
N LYS A 245 24.40 -21.06 -31.86
CA LYS A 245 25.67 -20.81 -32.60
C LYS A 245 26.17 -19.37 -32.41
N LYS A 246 25.26 -18.39 -32.44
CA LYS A 246 25.59 -16.97 -32.18
C LYS A 246 26.10 -16.76 -30.76
N ILE A 247 25.46 -17.39 -29.76
CA ILE A 247 25.85 -17.32 -28.35
C ILE A 247 27.23 -17.95 -28.14
N GLU A 248 27.51 -19.09 -28.78
CA GLU A 248 28.81 -19.75 -28.66
C GLU A 248 29.94 -18.87 -29.22
N LYS A 249 29.72 -18.26 -30.40
CA LYS A 249 30.67 -17.30 -30.98
C LYS A 249 30.91 -16.10 -30.04
N ALA A 250 29.87 -15.61 -29.39
CA ALA A 250 29.92 -14.46 -28.50
C ALA A 250 30.65 -14.73 -27.18
N ARG A 251 30.60 -15.97 -26.67
CA ARG A 251 31.37 -16.38 -25.48
C ARG A 251 32.88 -16.30 -25.67
N ARG A 252 33.35 -16.35 -26.92
CA ARG A 252 34.77 -16.22 -27.27
C ARG A 252 35.24 -14.75 -27.26
N ILE A 253 34.32 -13.79 -27.27
CA ILE A 253 34.63 -12.36 -27.26
C ILE A 253 34.69 -11.90 -25.81
N LYS A 254 35.89 -11.51 -25.37
CA LYS A 254 36.12 -10.90 -24.06
C LYS A 254 36.47 -9.42 -24.24
N ILE A 255 35.99 -8.59 -23.32
CA ILE A 255 36.29 -7.16 -23.25
C ILE A 255 36.99 -6.88 -21.92
N TRP A 256 37.88 -5.89 -21.92
CA TRP A 256 38.70 -5.53 -20.78
C TRP A 256 38.66 -4.02 -20.61
N GLU A 257 38.75 -3.53 -19.39
CA GLU A 257 38.94 -2.11 -19.13
C GLU A 257 40.37 -1.72 -19.53
N ASP A 258 40.51 -0.69 -20.36
CA ASP A 258 41.80 -0.15 -20.70
C ASP A 258 42.36 0.67 -19.52
N LYS A 259 43.42 0.15 -18.90
CA LYS A 259 44.07 0.78 -17.73
C LYS A 259 44.92 1.99 -18.10
N THR A 260 45.17 2.25 -19.38
CA THR A 260 45.91 3.44 -19.82
C THR A 260 45.05 4.70 -19.81
N LEU A 261 43.73 4.53 -19.84
CA LEU A 261 42.78 5.63 -19.82
C LEU A 261 42.65 6.23 -18.40
N PRO A 262 42.27 7.51 -18.28
CA PRO A 262 42.11 8.16 -16.98
C PRO A 262 41.17 7.40 -16.03
N THR A 263 41.38 7.51 -14.72
CA THR A 263 40.46 6.89 -13.76
C THR A 263 39.05 7.48 -13.93
N ALA A 264 38.07 6.61 -14.16
CA ALA A 264 36.69 7.03 -14.38
C ALA A 264 36.06 7.58 -13.10
N LYS A 265 35.50 8.79 -13.15
CA LYS A 265 34.78 9.38 -12.02
C LYS A 265 33.38 8.79 -11.91
N VAL A 266 33.01 8.31 -10.72
CA VAL A 266 31.65 7.81 -10.46
C VAL A 266 30.69 9.00 -10.36
N ILE A 267 29.64 8.99 -11.17
CA ILE A 267 28.60 10.04 -11.17
C ILE A 267 27.19 9.44 -11.21
N LYS A 268 26.19 10.24 -10.83
CA LYS A 268 24.78 9.96 -11.14
C LYS A 268 24.41 10.55 -12.49
N ILE A 269 23.33 10.03 -13.11
CA ILE A 269 22.86 10.53 -14.40
C ILE A 269 22.51 12.02 -14.33
N LYS A 270 21.92 12.50 -13.22
CA LYS A 270 21.63 13.94 -13.06
C LYS A 270 22.86 14.87 -13.20
N ASP A 271 24.06 14.36 -12.93
CA ASP A 271 25.30 15.15 -12.91
C ASP A 271 26.07 15.02 -14.25
N SER A 272 25.49 14.35 -15.26
CA SER A 272 26.16 14.06 -16.54
C SER A 272 26.52 15.31 -17.34
N THR A 273 25.66 16.33 -17.32
CA THR A 273 25.90 17.61 -18.02
C THR A 273 27.18 18.31 -17.54
N GLU A 274 27.45 18.27 -16.22
CA GLU A 274 28.65 18.88 -15.62
C GLU A 274 29.94 18.08 -15.89
N HIS A 275 29.80 16.86 -16.40
CA HIS A 275 30.89 15.91 -16.62
C HIS A 275 31.04 15.51 -18.10
N ARG A 276 30.56 16.36 -19.02
CA ARG A 276 30.82 16.22 -20.46
C ARG A 276 32.32 16.18 -20.75
N GLU A 277 32.69 15.40 -21.77
CA GLU A 277 34.09 15.17 -22.20
C GLU A 277 35.02 14.51 -21.17
N ARG A 278 34.52 14.18 -19.97
CA ARG A 278 35.28 13.49 -18.91
C ARG A 278 34.92 12.01 -18.90
N ARG A 279 35.92 11.17 -18.61
CA ARG A 279 35.70 9.74 -18.41
C ARG A 279 34.97 9.49 -17.10
N VAL A 280 33.78 8.91 -17.20
CA VAL A 280 32.85 8.68 -16.10
C VAL A 280 32.52 7.19 -15.97
N LYS A 281 32.07 6.81 -14.78
CA LYS A 281 31.52 5.49 -14.47
C LYS A 281 30.09 5.69 -13.99
N ILE A 282 29.13 5.14 -14.74
CA ILE A 282 27.70 5.26 -14.45
C ILE A 282 27.10 3.87 -14.24
N GLN A 283 26.27 3.74 -13.21
CA GLN A 283 25.60 2.49 -12.87
C GLN A 283 24.10 2.70 -12.89
N GLY A 284 23.37 1.75 -13.47
CA GLY A 284 21.92 1.83 -13.55
C GLY A 284 21.27 0.59 -14.13
N TRP A 285 19.97 0.70 -14.36
CA TRP A 285 19.12 -0.30 -14.97
C TRP A 285 18.89 0.01 -16.44
N VAL A 286 18.88 -1.02 -17.26
CA VAL A 286 18.53 -0.94 -18.68
C VAL A 286 17.01 -0.74 -18.81
N HIS A 287 16.56 0.50 -18.97
CA HIS A 287 15.14 0.84 -19.09
C HIS A 287 14.59 0.47 -20.48
N HIS A 288 15.31 0.88 -21.52
CA HIS A 288 15.03 0.48 -22.90
C HIS A 288 16.29 -0.05 -23.58
N LEU A 289 16.09 -0.97 -24.51
CA LEU A 289 17.15 -1.67 -25.23
C LEU A 289 16.79 -1.74 -26.71
N ARG A 290 17.62 -1.18 -27.57
CA ARG A 290 17.44 -1.21 -29.04
C ARG A 290 18.72 -1.71 -29.71
N ARG A 291 18.62 -2.76 -30.53
CA ARG A 291 19.73 -3.29 -31.33
C ARG A 291 19.55 -2.90 -32.79
N GLU A 292 20.60 -2.34 -33.39
CA GLU A 292 20.60 -1.97 -34.80
C GLU A 292 21.72 -2.74 -35.52
N GLY A 293 21.29 -3.66 -36.40
CA GLY A 293 22.18 -4.61 -37.04
C GLY A 293 22.96 -5.48 -36.06
N LYS A 294 24.25 -5.69 -36.34
CA LYS A 294 25.17 -6.49 -35.51
C LYS A 294 26.21 -5.65 -34.77
N LYS A 295 26.30 -4.36 -35.07
CA LYS A 295 27.41 -3.48 -34.65
C LYS A 295 26.99 -2.35 -33.72
N LEU A 296 25.69 -2.16 -33.48
CA LEU A 296 25.18 -1.06 -32.66
C LEU A 296 24.15 -1.58 -31.65
N LEU A 297 24.33 -1.17 -30.40
CA LEU A 297 23.40 -1.40 -29.31
C LEU A 297 23.19 -0.10 -28.53
N PHE A 298 21.94 0.35 -28.48
CA PHE A 298 21.51 1.49 -27.71
C PHE A 298 20.87 1.01 -26.40
N ILE A 299 21.34 1.56 -25.30
CA ILE A 299 20.79 1.35 -23.96
C ILE A 299 20.25 2.71 -23.49
N GLN A 300 18.99 2.76 -23.10
CA GLN A 300 18.50 3.85 -22.27
C GLN A 300 18.69 3.42 -20.82
N LEU A 301 19.68 4.02 -20.17
CA LEU A 301 20.01 3.76 -18.78
C LEU A 301 19.14 4.61 -17.86
N TRP A 302 18.73 4.04 -16.73
CA TRP A 302 18.01 4.71 -15.66
C TRP A 302 18.68 4.42 -14.33
N ASP A 303 18.87 5.43 -13.47
CA ASP A 303 19.48 5.26 -12.14
C ASP A 303 18.63 5.84 -10.98
N GLY A 304 17.41 6.30 -11.29
CA GLY A 304 16.54 7.02 -10.37
C GLY A 304 16.61 8.54 -10.50
N THR A 305 17.74 9.09 -10.94
CA THR A 305 17.98 10.54 -11.06
C THR A 305 17.67 11.08 -12.45
N GLY A 306 17.80 10.27 -13.48
CA GLY A 306 17.45 10.63 -14.85
C GLY A 306 17.59 9.46 -15.81
N TYR A 307 17.35 9.73 -17.09
CA TYR A 307 17.61 8.79 -18.18
C TYR A 307 18.85 9.24 -18.96
N LEU A 308 19.66 8.29 -19.42
CA LEU A 308 20.84 8.56 -20.24
C LEU A 308 20.90 7.59 -21.41
N GLN A 309 21.05 8.10 -22.62
CA GLN A 309 21.34 7.24 -23.78
C GLN A 309 22.79 6.80 -23.74
N CYS A 310 23.03 5.50 -23.88
CA CYS A 310 24.35 4.89 -23.93
C CYS A 310 24.48 4.09 -25.22
N VAL A 311 25.59 4.27 -25.94
CA VAL A 311 25.84 3.66 -27.25
C VAL A 311 27.01 2.68 -27.14
N LEU A 312 26.75 1.41 -27.47
CA LEU A 312 27.76 0.36 -27.51
C LEU A 312 27.99 -0.03 -28.97
N THR A 313 29.25 0.01 -29.41
CA THR A 313 29.64 -0.27 -30.80
C THR A 313 30.50 -1.53 -30.94
N ASN A 314 30.50 -2.14 -32.12
CA ASN A 314 31.43 -3.18 -32.55
C ASN A 314 31.55 -4.39 -31.59
N LEU A 315 32.69 -4.55 -30.92
CA LEU A 315 32.92 -5.68 -30.01
C LEU A 315 32.02 -5.61 -28.78
N LEU A 316 31.73 -4.40 -28.28
CA LEU A 316 30.97 -4.18 -27.05
C LEU A 316 29.53 -4.67 -27.17
N CYS A 317 28.95 -4.65 -28.37
CA CYS A 317 27.60 -5.17 -28.63
C CYS A 317 27.58 -6.66 -29.04
N SER A 318 28.74 -7.29 -29.16
CA SER A 318 28.91 -8.66 -29.67
C SER A 318 29.27 -9.70 -28.59
N THR A 319 29.56 -9.27 -27.36
CA THR A 319 29.86 -10.17 -26.23
C THR A 319 28.66 -11.05 -25.85
N TYR A 320 28.91 -12.11 -25.08
CA TYR A 320 27.85 -12.96 -24.54
C TYR A 320 26.84 -12.16 -23.71
N GLU A 321 27.33 -11.28 -22.83
CA GLU A 321 26.49 -10.39 -22.02
C GLU A 321 25.68 -9.47 -22.92
N ALA A 322 26.30 -8.87 -23.95
CA ALA A 322 25.62 -7.94 -24.84
C ALA A 322 24.47 -8.59 -25.62
N ILE A 323 24.62 -9.84 -26.05
CA ILE A 323 23.59 -10.57 -26.80
C ILE A 323 22.48 -11.06 -25.88
N THR A 324 22.82 -11.45 -24.65
CA THR A 324 21.85 -11.96 -23.69
C THR A 324 21.13 -10.84 -22.92
N LEU A 325 21.70 -9.62 -22.88
CA LEU A 325 21.16 -8.45 -22.18
C LEU A 325 19.66 -8.24 -22.44
N LYS A 326 18.95 -7.99 -21.34
CA LYS A 326 17.50 -7.71 -21.28
C LYS A 326 17.25 -6.38 -20.57
N THR A 327 16.07 -5.80 -20.81
CA THR A 327 15.57 -4.68 -20.00
C THR A 327 15.45 -5.10 -18.54
N GLU A 328 15.54 -4.14 -17.62
CA GLU A 328 15.65 -4.33 -16.16
C GLU A 328 16.99 -4.90 -15.66
N SER A 329 17.91 -5.27 -16.56
CA SER A 329 19.26 -5.70 -16.14
C SER A 329 20.03 -4.53 -15.54
N SER A 330 20.89 -4.80 -14.57
CA SER A 330 21.77 -3.79 -13.97
C SER A 330 23.16 -3.84 -14.58
N VAL A 331 23.69 -2.69 -14.96
CA VAL A 331 24.95 -2.55 -15.69
C VAL A 331 25.80 -1.42 -15.12
N THR A 332 27.12 -1.54 -15.29
CA THR A 332 28.09 -0.46 -15.12
C THR A 332 28.64 -0.11 -16.50
N LEU A 333 28.66 1.17 -16.84
CA LEU A 333 29.12 1.70 -18.12
C LEU A 333 30.21 2.73 -17.87
N PHE A 334 31.21 2.74 -18.73
CA PHE A 334 32.36 3.64 -18.68
C PHE A 334 32.42 4.49 -19.96
N GLU A 335 33.29 5.50 -19.92
CA GLU A 335 33.69 6.45 -20.98
C GLU A 335 33.11 7.85 -20.83
N LYS A 336 32.99 8.61 -21.92
CA LYS A 336 32.70 10.04 -21.95
C LYS A 336 31.25 10.31 -22.34
N VAL A 337 30.68 11.29 -21.64
CA VAL A 337 29.42 11.91 -22.03
C VAL A 337 29.71 12.94 -23.11
N MET A 338 29.15 12.73 -24.30
CA MET A 338 29.31 13.59 -25.47
C MET A 338 28.02 14.35 -25.76
N GLU A 339 28.12 15.62 -26.10
CA GLU A 339 26.95 16.37 -26.60
C GLU A 339 26.49 15.84 -27.94
N LEU A 340 25.17 15.90 -28.16
CA LEU A 340 24.64 15.61 -29.49
C LEU A 340 24.97 16.78 -30.45
N PRO A 341 25.30 16.49 -31.72
CA PRO A 341 25.57 17.53 -32.71
C PRO A 341 24.37 18.48 -32.88
N SER A 342 24.64 19.78 -32.92
CA SER A 342 23.61 20.81 -33.17
C SER A 342 22.91 20.56 -34.51
N GLY A 343 21.58 20.49 -34.50
CA GLY A 343 20.77 20.21 -35.71
C GLY A 343 20.52 18.73 -36.01
N SER A 344 20.96 17.82 -35.15
CA SER A 344 20.58 16.41 -35.25
C SER A 344 19.06 16.22 -35.10
N HIS A 345 18.45 15.41 -35.97
CA HIS A 345 17.07 14.94 -35.79
C HIS A 345 16.92 13.99 -34.58
N HIS A 346 18.03 13.45 -34.08
CA HIS A 346 18.06 12.56 -32.94
C HIS A 346 18.04 13.37 -31.63
N LYS A 347 17.05 13.09 -30.77
CA LYS A 347 16.94 13.68 -29.42
C LYS A 347 17.27 12.63 -28.38
N ALA A 348 18.27 12.89 -27.54
CA ALA A 348 18.56 12.10 -26.35
C ALA A 348 18.17 12.89 -25.08
N PRO A 349 17.78 12.22 -23.98
CA PRO A 349 17.58 12.89 -22.71
C PRO A 349 18.81 13.71 -22.29
N GLY A 350 18.63 15.00 -22.06
CA GLY A 350 19.72 15.93 -21.70
C GLY A 350 20.60 16.39 -22.87
N ASP A 351 20.22 16.10 -24.11
CA ASP A 351 20.96 16.44 -25.34
C ASP A 351 22.41 15.95 -25.36
N HIS A 352 22.66 14.81 -24.71
CA HIS A 352 23.96 14.15 -24.68
C HIS A 352 23.80 12.63 -24.61
N GLU A 353 24.88 11.91 -24.94
CA GLU A 353 24.94 10.46 -24.88
C GLU A 353 26.29 9.95 -24.34
N LEU A 354 26.29 8.78 -23.73
CA LEU A 354 27.50 8.08 -23.29
C LEU A 354 27.97 7.16 -24.42
N ILE A 355 29.13 7.44 -25.01
CA ILE A 355 29.75 6.56 -26.00
C ILE A 355 30.63 5.56 -25.26
N VAL A 356 30.15 4.34 -25.07
CA VAL A 356 30.75 3.38 -24.14
C VAL A 356 32.01 2.77 -24.72
N ASP A 357 33.09 2.71 -23.93
CA ASP A 357 34.34 2.00 -24.25
C ASP A 357 34.42 0.63 -23.56
N TYR A 358 33.85 0.53 -22.36
CA TYR A 358 33.87 -0.63 -21.50
C TYR A 358 32.59 -0.69 -20.66
N TRP A 359 32.12 -1.91 -20.38
CA TRP A 359 30.95 -2.09 -19.56
C TRP A 359 30.93 -3.47 -18.89
N VAL A 360 30.16 -3.54 -17.80
CA VAL A 360 30.00 -4.75 -17.00
C VAL A 360 28.52 -5.01 -16.76
N LEU A 361 28.08 -6.22 -17.05
CA LEU A 361 26.79 -6.72 -16.58
C LEU A 361 26.92 -7.08 -15.10
N ILE A 362 26.21 -6.36 -14.22
CA ILE A 362 26.20 -6.64 -12.77
C ILE A 362 25.25 -7.81 -12.50
N CYS A 363 24.00 -7.69 -12.97
CA CYS A 363 22.98 -8.72 -12.82
C CYS A 363 22.02 -8.70 -14.01
N GLY A 364 21.84 -9.86 -14.65
CA GLY A 364 20.92 -10.05 -15.77
C GLY A 364 19.46 -10.18 -15.30
N ALA A 365 18.54 -9.64 -16.10
CA ALA A 365 17.11 -9.79 -15.88
C ALA A 365 16.48 -10.91 -16.73
N PRO A 366 15.34 -11.48 -16.30
CA PRO A 366 14.58 -12.46 -17.09
C PRO A 366 14.20 -11.97 -18.49
N SER A 367 13.94 -12.92 -19.40
CA SER A 367 13.52 -12.58 -20.76
C SER A 367 12.16 -11.88 -20.76
N GLY A 368 12.10 -10.70 -21.38
CA GLY A 368 10.90 -9.85 -21.44
C GLY A 368 10.88 -8.73 -20.40
N GLY A 369 11.79 -8.74 -19.41
CA GLY A 369 11.88 -7.70 -18.38
C GLY A 369 10.55 -7.52 -17.65
N ALA A 370 10.13 -6.27 -17.42
CA ALA A 370 8.82 -5.98 -16.83
C ALA A 370 7.63 -6.52 -17.66
N TYR A 371 7.77 -6.55 -19.00
CA TYR A 371 6.69 -6.95 -19.92
C TYR A 371 6.39 -8.45 -19.94
N SER A 372 7.27 -9.29 -19.38
CA SER A 372 6.95 -10.71 -19.23
C SER A 372 5.92 -10.98 -18.13
N ILE A 373 5.80 -10.05 -17.17
CA ILE A 373 4.88 -10.14 -16.04
C ILE A 373 3.65 -9.26 -16.28
N LEU A 374 3.86 -8.07 -16.85
CA LEU A 374 2.83 -7.05 -17.02
C LEU A 374 2.75 -6.60 -18.48
N ASP A 375 1.64 -6.92 -19.13
CA ASP A 375 1.31 -6.39 -20.44
C ASP A 375 0.33 -5.19 -20.35
N LYS A 376 0.07 -4.54 -21.49
CA LYS A 376 -0.89 -3.42 -21.55
C LYS A 376 -2.33 -3.84 -21.24
N LYS A 377 -2.64 -5.14 -21.26
CA LYS A 377 -3.97 -5.71 -21.06
C LYS A 377 -4.13 -6.31 -19.66
N SER A 378 -3.11 -6.20 -18.81
CA SER A 378 -3.08 -6.78 -17.48
C SER A 378 -4.16 -6.12 -16.63
N ASN A 379 -4.97 -6.94 -15.97
CA ASN A 379 -6.03 -6.43 -15.12
C ASN A 379 -5.48 -5.65 -13.91
N VAL A 380 -6.34 -4.87 -13.26
CA VAL A 380 -5.95 -3.99 -12.15
C VAL A 380 -5.35 -4.77 -10.98
N ASP A 381 -5.92 -5.92 -10.62
CA ASP A 381 -5.45 -6.69 -9.47
C ASP A 381 -4.04 -7.27 -9.72
N LEU A 382 -3.74 -7.78 -10.93
CA LEU A 382 -2.38 -8.23 -11.29
C LEU A 382 -1.37 -7.09 -11.26
N GLN A 383 -1.77 -5.88 -11.68
CA GLN A 383 -0.93 -4.69 -11.59
C GLN A 383 -0.67 -4.27 -10.13
N LEU A 384 -1.62 -4.49 -9.22
CA LEU A 384 -1.44 -4.23 -7.79
C LEU A 384 -0.54 -5.28 -7.13
N ASP A 385 -0.73 -6.56 -7.44
CA ASP A 385 0.14 -7.63 -6.93
C ASP A 385 1.59 -7.43 -7.37
N ASN A 386 1.78 -6.98 -8.62
CA ASN A 386 3.10 -6.69 -9.19
C ASN A 386 3.46 -5.20 -9.15
N ARG A 387 2.92 -4.44 -8.18
CA ARG A 387 3.14 -2.98 -8.12
C ARG A 387 4.62 -2.61 -8.05
N HIS A 388 5.44 -3.47 -7.43
CA HIS A 388 6.90 -3.33 -7.36
C HIS A 388 7.61 -3.31 -8.73
N ILE A 389 6.98 -3.85 -9.77
CA ILE A 389 7.42 -3.72 -11.17
C ILE A 389 6.77 -2.49 -11.83
N VAL A 390 5.47 -2.27 -11.61
CA VAL A 390 4.73 -1.12 -12.19
C VAL A 390 5.38 0.22 -11.84
N ILE A 391 5.91 0.37 -10.62
CA ILE A 391 6.56 1.60 -10.16
C ILE A 391 7.87 1.93 -10.88
N ARG A 392 8.47 0.96 -11.59
CA ARG A 392 9.67 1.17 -12.41
C ARG A 392 9.36 1.83 -13.74
N GLY A 393 8.09 1.78 -14.18
CA GLY A 393 7.64 2.47 -15.38
C GLY A 393 7.78 3.99 -15.27
N THR A 394 8.02 4.65 -16.41
CA THR A 394 8.28 6.10 -16.48
C THR A 394 7.17 6.93 -15.83
N ASN A 395 5.90 6.63 -16.13
CA ASN A 395 4.79 7.43 -15.59
C ASN A 395 4.53 7.18 -14.09
N THR A 396 4.60 5.91 -13.66
CA THR A 396 4.35 5.58 -12.25
C THR A 396 5.45 6.10 -11.33
N SER A 397 6.72 6.04 -11.76
CA SER A 397 7.83 6.59 -11.00
C SER A 397 7.73 8.12 -10.88
N LYS A 398 7.32 8.82 -11.94
CA LYS A 398 7.04 10.26 -11.90
C LYS A 398 5.98 10.61 -10.85
N ASN A 399 4.89 9.85 -10.75
CA ASN A 399 3.86 10.07 -9.73
C ASN A 399 4.41 9.94 -8.29
N LEU A 400 5.29 8.97 -8.05
CA LEU A 400 5.92 8.79 -6.72
C LEU A 400 6.87 9.94 -6.40
N LYS A 401 7.68 10.38 -7.36
CA LYS A 401 8.54 11.57 -7.22
C LYS A 401 7.71 12.83 -6.96
N ALA A 402 6.62 13.01 -7.71
CA ALA A 402 5.72 14.14 -7.56
C ALA A 402 5.07 14.15 -6.15
N ALA A 403 4.64 12.99 -5.64
CA ALA A 403 4.10 12.88 -4.29
C ALA A 403 5.14 13.25 -3.21
N SER A 404 6.40 12.85 -3.38
CA SER A 404 7.49 13.22 -2.47
C SER A 404 7.69 14.74 -2.43
N LEU A 405 7.84 15.35 -3.61
CA LEU A 405 8.07 16.80 -3.71
C LEU A 405 6.85 17.60 -3.26
N LEU A 406 5.63 17.14 -3.57
CA LEU A 406 4.41 17.80 -3.12
C LEU A 406 4.31 17.81 -1.59
N THR A 407 4.66 16.70 -0.95
CA THR A 407 4.70 16.61 0.52
C THR A 407 5.72 17.59 1.10
N GLN A 408 6.87 17.75 0.44
CA GLN A 408 7.87 18.74 0.82
C GLN A 408 7.32 20.18 0.71
N LEU A 409 6.67 20.55 -0.40
CA LEU A 409 6.12 21.91 -0.57
C LEU A 409 5.01 22.22 0.45
N ILE A 410 4.21 21.21 0.81
CA ILE A 410 3.20 21.36 1.86
C ILE A 410 3.88 21.60 3.22
N ARG A 411 4.96 20.89 3.53
CA ARG A 411 5.74 21.14 4.74
C ARG A 411 6.35 22.54 4.73
N GLU A 412 7.00 22.94 3.63
CA GLU A 412 7.59 24.28 3.49
C GLU A 412 6.53 25.39 3.64
N HIS A 413 5.32 25.22 3.06
CA HIS A 413 4.23 26.17 3.24
C HIS A 413 3.93 26.45 4.73
N HIS A 414 3.86 25.40 5.54
CA HIS A 414 3.60 25.50 6.98
C HIS A 414 4.81 26.11 7.70
N LEU A 415 6.04 25.63 7.41
CA LEU A 415 7.25 26.15 8.04
C LEU A 415 7.45 27.66 7.78
N ASP A 416 7.23 28.10 6.54
CA ASP A 416 7.39 29.52 6.15
C ASP A 416 6.39 30.46 6.83
N ARG A 417 5.35 29.92 7.46
CA ARG A 417 4.36 30.67 8.25
C ARG A 417 4.50 30.49 9.76
N GLY A 418 5.57 29.83 10.20
CA GLY A 418 5.88 29.64 11.62
C GLY A 418 5.10 28.51 12.30
N TYR A 419 4.55 27.57 11.54
CA TYR A 419 3.86 26.42 12.11
C TYR A 419 4.86 25.39 12.66
N MET A 420 4.49 24.72 13.75
CA MET A 420 5.27 23.63 14.32
C MET A 420 4.76 22.27 13.83
N GLU A 421 5.65 21.44 13.26
CA GLU A 421 5.34 20.05 12.93
C GLU A 421 5.30 19.21 14.22
N VAL A 422 4.25 18.42 14.40
CA VAL A 422 4.07 17.54 15.58
C VAL A 422 3.87 16.08 15.15
N HIS A 423 4.21 15.15 16.05
CA HIS A 423 4.11 13.70 15.81
C HIS A 423 3.15 13.01 16.79
N PRO A 424 1.82 13.12 16.58
CA PRO A 424 0.82 12.43 17.38
C PRO A 424 0.92 10.89 17.34
N PRO A 425 0.40 10.18 18.35
CA PRO A 425 0.37 8.72 18.34
C PRO A 425 -0.67 8.17 17.34
N CYS A 426 -0.31 7.10 16.63
CA CYS A 426 -1.22 6.41 15.69
C CYS A 426 -2.06 5.30 16.35
N ILE A 427 -1.72 4.88 17.57
CA ILE A 427 -2.46 3.88 18.35
C ILE A 427 -3.22 4.61 19.44
N VAL A 428 -4.55 4.49 19.42
CA VAL A 428 -5.45 5.25 20.28
C VAL A 428 -6.43 4.31 21.00
N GLN A 429 -6.89 4.72 22.18
CA GLN A 429 -7.97 4.02 22.90
C GLN A 429 -9.32 4.71 22.72
N THR A 430 -9.29 5.96 22.26
CA THR A 430 -10.47 6.80 22.02
C THR A 430 -10.88 6.73 20.56
N LYS A 431 -12.19 6.71 20.31
CA LYS A 431 -12.74 6.85 18.95
C LYS A 431 -12.88 8.35 18.63
N THR A 432 -12.19 8.82 17.60
CA THR A 432 -12.29 10.20 17.11
C THR A 432 -13.42 10.29 16.07
N GLY A 433 -14.58 10.83 16.44
CA GLY A 433 -15.71 11.07 15.53
C GLY A 433 -16.72 9.93 15.46
N GLY A 434 -18.00 10.27 15.63
CA GLY A 434 -19.12 9.33 15.57
C GLY A 434 -19.44 8.90 14.14
N GLY A 435 -19.11 7.67 13.77
CA GLY A 435 -19.72 7.01 12.61
C GLY A 435 -18.80 6.14 11.75
N SER A 436 -17.47 6.24 11.83
CA SER A 436 -16.55 5.45 11.00
C SER A 436 -15.98 4.22 11.72
N SER A 437 -15.93 3.09 11.03
CA SER A 437 -15.30 1.87 11.52
C SER A 437 -13.79 2.06 11.71
N LEU A 438 -13.29 1.70 12.89
CA LEU A 438 -11.87 1.72 13.25
C LEU A 438 -11.26 0.35 13.05
N PHE A 439 -9.99 0.29 12.68
CA PHE A 439 -9.21 -0.95 12.79
C PHE A 439 -8.86 -1.17 14.24
N GLU A 440 -9.28 -2.31 14.77
CA GLU A 440 -8.99 -2.74 16.14
C GLU A 440 -7.72 -3.58 16.18
N LEU A 441 -6.93 -3.40 17.24
CA LEU A 441 -5.74 -4.19 17.52
C LEU A 441 -5.64 -4.54 19.02
N GLN A 442 -4.94 -5.63 19.32
CA GLN A 442 -4.58 -6.00 20.69
C GLN A 442 -3.24 -5.37 21.05
N TYR A 443 -3.27 -4.45 22.01
CA TYR A 443 -2.12 -3.71 22.52
C TYR A 443 -1.81 -4.17 23.95
N TYR A 444 -0.92 -5.15 24.08
CA TYR A 444 -0.51 -5.75 25.36
C TYR A 444 -1.69 -6.25 26.21
N GLY A 445 -2.62 -6.96 25.59
CA GLY A 445 -3.83 -7.49 26.25
C GLY A 445 -4.94 -6.46 26.48
N LYS A 446 -4.73 -5.20 26.05
CA LYS A 446 -5.76 -4.17 26.02
C LYS A 446 -6.19 -3.91 24.58
N LYS A 447 -7.48 -3.61 24.40
CA LYS A 447 -8.03 -3.20 23.13
C LYS A 447 -7.57 -1.78 22.77
N ALA A 448 -7.08 -1.60 21.55
CA ALA A 448 -6.71 -0.32 20.99
C ALA A 448 -7.15 -0.23 19.51
N TYR A 449 -6.98 0.95 18.93
CA TYR A 449 -7.40 1.26 17.56
C TYR A 449 -6.31 2.00 16.80
N LEU A 450 -6.30 1.85 15.48
CA LEU A 450 -5.53 2.75 14.62
C LEU A 450 -6.28 4.06 14.43
N THR A 451 -5.54 5.18 14.48
CA THR A 451 -6.11 6.53 14.41
C THR A 451 -6.85 6.80 13.11
N GLN A 452 -8.00 7.48 13.19
CA GLN A 452 -8.72 8.01 12.02
C GLN A 452 -8.32 9.45 11.69
N SER A 453 -7.85 10.17 12.70
CA SER A 453 -7.50 11.59 12.67
C SER A 453 -6.75 11.92 13.95
N SER A 454 -5.76 12.79 13.84
CA SER A 454 -4.97 13.28 14.97
C SER A 454 -5.43 14.65 15.46
N GLN A 455 -6.58 15.14 14.99
CA GLN A 455 -7.14 16.44 15.34
C GLN A 455 -7.16 16.71 16.85
N LEU A 456 -7.62 15.76 17.67
CA LEU A 456 -7.68 15.94 19.13
C LEU A 456 -6.30 16.11 19.78
N TYR A 457 -5.28 15.44 19.24
CA TYR A 457 -3.91 15.64 19.70
C TYR A 457 -3.37 17.01 19.30
N LEU A 458 -3.66 17.47 18.07
CA LEU A 458 -3.29 18.81 17.65
C LEU A 458 -3.94 19.88 18.55
N GLU A 459 -5.22 19.71 18.88
CA GLU A 459 -5.93 20.59 19.82
C GLU A 459 -5.29 20.65 21.21
N SER A 460 -4.68 19.57 21.68
CA SER A 460 -4.02 19.56 23.00
C SER A 460 -2.72 20.37 23.04
N VAL A 461 -2.05 20.57 21.90
CA VAL A 461 -0.72 21.19 21.84
C VAL A 461 -0.74 22.65 21.37
N ILE A 462 -1.85 23.15 20.80
CA ILE A 462 -1.93 24.56 20.35
C ILE A 462 -1.67 25.57 21.48
N ALA A 463 -1.99 25.22 22.73
CA ALA A 463 -1.73 26.06 23.89
C ALA A 463 -0.23 26.18 24.23
N ALA A 464 0.60 25.24 23.77
CA ALA A 464 2.04 25.22 24.01
C ALA A 464 2.86 25.63 22.78
N LEU A 465 2.39 25.27 21.58
CA LEU A 465 3.16 25.39 20.33
C LEU A 465 2.58 26.39 19.33
N GLY A 466 1.40 26.97 19.61
CA GLY A 466 0.74 27.88 18.68
C GLY A 466 0.11 27.16 17.48
N ASP A 467 0.38 27.65 16.28
CA ASP A 467 -0.05 27.04 15.02
C ASP A 467 0.71 25.72 14.78
N VAL A 468 -0.01 24.60 14.66
CA VAL A 468 0.60 23.26 14.53
C VAL A 468 0.05 22.49 13.34
N PHE A 469 0.87 21.56 12.80
CA PHE A 469 0.44 20.63 11.77
C PHE A 469 1.11 19.26 11.92
N CYS A 470 0.54 18.23 11.29
CA CYS A 470 1.18 16.93 11.16
C CYS A 470 0.91 16.32 9.78
N ILE A 471 1.87 15.53 9.30
CA ILE A 471 1.74 14.72 8.08
C ILE A 471 1.98 13.27 8.46
N GLN A 472 0.92 12.50 8.65
CA GLN A 472 1.02 11.11 9.14
C GLN A 472 -0.04 10.20 8.55
N LYS A 473 -0.03 8.92 8.91
CA LYS A 473 -1.04 7.97 8.45
C LYS A 473 -2.34 8.10 9.23
N SER A 474 -3.46 7.98 8.54
CA SER A 474 -4.78 7.78 9.11
C SER A 474 -5.43 6.56 8.48
N PHE A 475 -6.29 5.90 9.26
CA PHE A 475 -6.83 4.59 8.94
C PHE A 475 -8.36 4.59 9.01
N ARG A 476 -9.03 4.06 7.98
CA ARG A 476 -10.49 3.97 7.92
C ARG A 476 -10.89 2.55 7.55
N ALA A 477 -11.59 1.85 8.44
CA ALA A 477 -12.03 0.47 8.20
C ALA A 477 -13.37 0.42 7.43
N GLU A 478 -13.64 1.39 6.56
CA GLU A 478 -14.88 1.46 5.79
C GLU A 478 -14.92 0.31 4.77
N LYS A 479 -16.02 -0.45 4.76
CA LYS A 479 -16.21 -1.58 3.83
C LYS A 479 -16.67 -1.09 2.46
N SER A 480 -15.90 -0.22 1.82
CA SER A 480 -16.23 0.35 0.52
C SER A 480 -15.00 0.52 -0.36
N ARG A 481 -14.96 -0.15 -1.52
CA ARG A 481 -13.94 0.04 -2.56
C ARG A 481 -14.40 1.14 -3.50
N THR A 482 -14.01 2.40 -3.22
CA THR A 482 -14.26 3.52 -4.15
C THR A 482 -12.95 4.05 -4.74
N ARG A 483 -13.05 4.83 -5.82
CA ARG A 483 -11.88 5.48 -6.45
C ARG A 483 -11.13 6.50 -5.57
N ARG A 484 -11.68 6.90 -4.41
CA ARG A 484 -11.11 7.94 -3.53
C ARG A 484 -10.91 7.50 -2.07
N HIS A 485 -11.45 6.37 -1.64
CA HIS A 485 -11.28 5.88 -0.28
C HIS A 485 -10.13 4.88 -0.23
N LEU A 486 -9.21 5.10 0.71
CA LEU A 486 -8.14 4.18 1.05
C LEU A 486 -8.30 3.81 2.53
N SER A 487 -8.02 2.56 2.87
CA SER A 487 -8.02 2.11 4.26
C SER A 487 -6.86 2.69 5.06
N GLU A 488 -5.77 3.05 4.39
CA GLU A 488 -4.63 3.77 4.92
C GLU A 488 -4.28 4.90 3.93
N PHE A 489 -4.12 6.12 4.44
CA PHE A 489 -3.73 7.27 3.63
C PHE A 489 -2.84 8.22 4.43
N THR A 490 -2.02 9.01 3.73
CA THR A 490 -1.29 10.12 4.34
C THR A 490 -2.27 11.28 4.54
N HIS A 491 -2.50 11.63 5.79
CA HIS A 491 -3.39 12.70 6.23
C HIS A 491 -2.55 13.90 6.66
N ILE A 492 -2.87 15.06 6.09
CA ILE A 492 -2.27 16.34 6.43
C ILE A 492 -3.32 17.07 7.27
N GLU A 493 -2.98 17.34 8.52
CA GLU A 493 -3.89 17.96 9.49
C GLU A 493 -3.19 19.15 10.12
N ALA A 494 -3.92 20.26 10.30
CA ALA A 494 -3.41 21.47 10.95
C ALA A 494 -4.45 22.01 11.95
N LYS A 495 -3.96 22.65 13.01
CA LYS A 495 -4.80 23.28 14.04
C LYS A 495 -4.21 24.64 14.41
N PHE A 496 -5.09 25.61 14.62
CA PHE A 496 -4.75 27.02 14.80
C PHE A 496 -5.48 27.55 16.05
N PRO A 497 -4.79 28.15 17.04
CA PRO A 497 -5.44 28.84 18.15
C PRO A 497 -5.93 30.24 17.74
N PHE A 498 -6.92 30.77 18.47
CA PHE A 498 -7.40 32.16 18.36
C PHE A 498 -7.88 32.61 16.95
N ILE A 499 -8.43 31.70 16.15
CA ILE A 499 -8.98 32.02 14.82
C ILE A 499 -10.50 32.11 14.81
N LYS A 500 -11.05 32.90 13.88
CA LYS A 500 -12.46 32.84 13.49
C LYS A 500 -12.66 31.87 12.33
N PHE A 501 -13.92 31.57 12.00
CA PHE A 501 -14.24 30.65 10.92
C PHE A 501 -13.73 31.15 9.56
N GLU A 502 -13.80 32.46 9.32
CA GLU A 502 -13.33 33.09 8.09
C GLU A 502 -11.81 32.90 7.92
N ASN A 503 -11.06 32.98 9.00
CA ASN A 503 -9.62 32.73 8.99
C ASN A 503 -9.29 31.27 8.66
N LEU A 504 -10.14 30.32 9.07
CA LEU A 504 -9.98 28.91 8.67
C LEU A 504 -10.15 28.76 7.15
N LEU A 505 -11.18 29.38 6.58
CA LEU A 505 -11.39 29.37 5.12
C LEU A 505 -10.16 29.95 4.41
N GLU A 506 -9.68 31.12 4.85
CA GLU A 506 -8.51 31.80 4.30
C GLU A 506 -7.23 30.95 4.40
N LYS A 507 -6.95 30.33 5.56
CA LYS A 507 -5.79 29.46 5.75
C LYS A 507 -5.82 28.24 4.83
N ILE A 508 -7.00 27.66 4.56
CA ILE A 508 -7.12 26.53 3.63
C ILE A 508 -6.94 26.98 2.18
N GLU A 509 -7.56 28.09 1.78
CA GLU A 509 -7.35 28.69 0.46
C GLU A 509 -5.86 29.02 0.24
N ASP A 510 -5.23 29.57 1.28
CA ASP A 510 -3.82 29.94 1.26
C ASP A 510 -2.89 28.74 1.12
N LEU A 511 -3.15 27.62 1.80
CA LEU A 511 -2.44 26.35 1.62
C LEU A 511 -2.51 25.88 0.16
N VAL A 512 -3.72 25.75 -0.39
CA VAL A 512 -3.90 25.23 -1.75
C VAL A 512 -3.22 26.14 -2.76
N VAL A 513 -3.48 27.44 -2.71
CA VAL A 513 -2.94 28.39 -3.69
C VAL A 513 -1.43 28.52 -3.55
N SER A 514 -0.89 28.65 -2.34
CA SER A 514 0.55 28.80 -2.12
C SER A 514 1.33 27.58 -2.63
N VAL A 515 0.82 26.36 -2.42
CA VAL A 515 1.46 25.16 -2.95
C VAL A 515 1.37 25.11 -4.48
N CYS A 516 0.21 25.46 -5.07
CA CYS A 516 0.06 25.55 -6.52
C CYS A 516 0.98 26.62 -7.15
N ASP A 517 1.20 27.75 -6.49
CA ASP A 517 2.12 28.79 -6.95
C ASP A 517 3.58 28.35 -6.87
N ARG A 518 3.97 27.62 -5.82
CA ARG A 518 5.30 27.00 -5.72
C ARG A 518 5.54 25.98 -6.84
N ILE A 519 4.51 25.25 -7.27
CA ILE A 519 4.59 24.32 -8.42
C ILE A 519 4.84 25.07 -9.72
N LYS A 520 4.26 26.26 -9.91
CA LYS A 520 4.46 27.08 -11.12
C LYS A 520 5.85 27.70 -11.21
N ASN A 521 6.58 27.83 -10.10
CA ASN A 521 7.92 28.36 -10.13
C ASN A 521 8.82 27.48 -11.02
N PRO A 522 9.44 28.03 -12.08
CA PRO A 522 10.25 27.24 -13.02
C PRO A 522 11.46 26.59 -12.36
N ASN A 523 11.92 27.11 -11.22
CA ASN A 523 13.02 26.53 -10.45
C ASN A 523 12.58 25.35 -9.57
N ASN A 524 11.28 25.08 -9.47
CA ASN A 524 10.76 23.98 -8.67
C ASN A 524 10.71 22.69 -9.50
N PRO A 525 11.43 21.62 -9.10
CA PRO A 525 11.45 20.37 -9.85
C PRO A 525 10.07 19.67 -9.93
N LEU A 526 9.14 19.98 -9.01
CA LEU A 526 7.78 19.46 -9.09
C LEU A 526 7.01 20.05 -10.27
N GLY A 527 7.27 21.30 -10.66
CA GLY A 527 6.60 21.96 -11.77
C GLY A 527 6.71 21.16 -13.07
N GLN A 528 7.93 20.80 -13.45
CA GLN A 528 8.18 19.97 -14.64
C GLN A 528 7.39 18.65 -14.59
N LEU A 529 7.43 17.93 -13.47
CA LEU A 529 6.70 16.68 -13.32
C LEU A 529 5.18 16.89 -13.43
N VAL A 530 4.64 17.94 -12.81
CA VAL A 530 3.22 18.25 -12.86
C VAL A 530 2.77 18.60 -14.27
N PHE A 531 3.49 19.43 -15.02
CA PHE A 531 3.10 19.78 -16.39
C PHE A 531 3.31 18.65 -17.40
N GLU A 532 4.25 17.74 -17.17
CA GLU A 532 4.38 16.52 -17.96
C GLU A 532 3.24 15.53 -17.71
N ILE A 533 2.76 15.46 -16.46
CA ILE A 533 1.65 14.58 -16.07
C ILE A 533 0.33 15.23 -16.50
N ASN A 534 0.12 16.51 -16.17
CA ASN A 534 -1.06 17.33 -16.38
C ASN A 534 -0.69 18.65 -17.10
N PRO A 535 -0.65 18.66 -18.45
CA PRO A 535 -0.31 19.85 -19.22
C PRO A 535 -1.26 21.03 -19.00
N ASP A 536 -2.52 20.76 -18.69
CA ASP A 536 -3.57 21.77 -18.48
C ASP A 536 -3.64 22.28 -17.04
N PHE A 537 -2.64 21.98 -16.20
CA PHE A 537 -2.62 22.41 -14.81
C PHE A 537 -2.72 23.93 -14.66
N ARG A 538 -3.67 24.38 -13.83
CA ARG A 538 -3.90 25.80 -13.53
C ARG A 538 -3.88 26.00 -12.02
N THR A 539 -3.18 27.04 -11.56
CA THR A 539 -3.36 27.51 -10.18
C THR A 539 -4.77 28.06 -10.02
N PRO A 540 -5.49 27.64 -8.97
CA PRO A 540 -6.76 28.28 -8.64
C PRO A 540 -6.57 29.75 -8.29
N ARG A 541 -7.52 30.61 -8.71
CA ARG A 541 -7.52 32.03 -8.35
C ARG A 541 -7.99 32.21 -6.90
N ARG A 542 -7.39 33.16 -6.18
CA ARG A 542 -7.95 33.68 -4.92
C ARG A 542 -9.02 34.73 -5.24
N LEU A 543 -10.08 34.88 -4.46
CA LEU A 543 -10.58 34.01 -3.37
C LEU A 543 -11.39 32.84 -3.95
N PHE A 544 -11.52 31.73 -3.22
CA PHE A 544 -12.39 30.63 -3.67
C PHE A 544 -13.86 31.04 -3.58
N LYS A 545 -14.70 30.45 -4.44
CA LYS A 545 -16.14 30.65 -4.34
C LYS A 545 -16.63 30.10 -3.00
N ARG A 546 -17.39 30.88 -2.25
CA ARG A 546 -18.00 30.43 -0.99
C ARG A 546 -19.46 30.08 -1.24
N MET A 547 -19.89 28.91 -0.78
CA MET A 547 -21.29 28.49 -0.82
C MET A 547 -21.68 27.85 0.51
N SER A 548 -22.71 28.38 1.16
CA SER A 548 -23.34 27.73 2.30
C SER A 548 -24.01 26.44 1.85
N TYR A 549 -24.23 25.51 2.78
CA TYR A 549 -24.91 24.25 2.48
C TYR A 549 -26.30 24.46 1.87
N THR A 550 -27.03 25.47 2.35
CA THR A 550 -28.34 25.87 1.82
C THR A 550 -28.26 26.31 0.36
N GLU A 551 -27.29 27.15 0.02
CA GLU A 551 -27.04 27.57 -1.37
C GLU A 551 -26.65 26.38 -2.26
N VAL A 552 -25.91 25.42 -1.72
CA VAL A 552 -25.58 24.18 -2.45
C VAL A 552 -26.85 23.37 -2.75
N ILE A 553 -27.72 23.14 -1.77
CA ILE A 553 -28.98 22.42 -1.98
C ILE A 553 -29.86 23.12 -3.00
N GLN A 554 -29.95 24.45 -2.92
CA GLN A 554 -30.69 25.27 -3.88
C GLN A 554 -30.08 25.16 -5.28
N TYR A 555 -28.75 25.24 -5.41
CA TYR A 555 -28.05 25.07 -6.68
C TYR A 555 -28.33 23.70 -7.31
N LEU A 556 -28.29 22.62 -6.52
CA LEU A 556 -28.60 21.27 -6.99
C LEU A 556 -30.03 21.19 -7.53
N LYS A 557 -30.99 21.81 -6.84
CA LYS A 557 -32.40 21.88 -7.27
C LYS A 557 -32.56 22.65 -8.57
N ASP A 558 -32.00 23.85 -8.66
CA ASP A 558 -32.10 24.75 -9.83
C ASP A 558 -31.42 24.15 -11.07
N ASN A 559 -30.37 23.36 -10.87
CA ASN A 559 -29.65 22.67 -11.95
C ASN A 559 -30.19 21.26 -12.26
N ASN A 560 -31.34 20.89 -11.69
CA ASN A 560 -32.00 19.59 -11.85
C ASN A 560 -31.08 18.39 -11.52
N ILE A 561 -30.18 18.56 -10.53
CA ILE A 561 -29.29 17.51 -10.04
C ILE A 561 -30.02 16.76 -8.92
N LYS A 562 -30.51 15.57 -9.25
CA LYS A 562 -31.38 14.76 -8.39
C LYS A 562 -30.63 13.60 -7.73
N LYS A 563 -31.29 12.97 -6.77
CA LYS A 563 -30.90 11.67 -6.21
C LYS A 563 -31.14 10.56 -7.23
N SER A 564 -30.66 9.36 -6.91
CA SER A 564 -30.86 8.16 -7.75
C SER A 564 -32.33 7.75 -7.89
N ASP A 565 -33.18 8.13 -6.93
CA ASP A 565 -34.63 7.87 -6.95
C ASP A 565 -35.44 8.95 -7.70
N GLY A 566 -34.77 9.95 -8.30
CA GLY A 566 -35.41 11.04 -9.02
C GLY A 566 -35.91 12.20 -8.14
N THR A 567 -35.78 12.11 -6.82
CA THR A 567 -36.15 13.19 -5.90
C THR A 567 -35.03 14.24 -5.76
N PHE A 568 -35.39 15.44 -5.30
CA PHE A 568 -34.42 16.50 -5.02
C PHE A 568 -33.76 16.32 -3.65
N TYR A 569 -32.53 16.83 -3.51
CA TYR A 569 -31.85 16.91 -2.23
C TYR A 569 -32.54 17.93 -1.30
N LYS A 570 -32.58 17.61 -0.01
CA LYS A 570 -33.12 18.41 1.09
C LYS A 570 -31.98 18.81 2.03
N LEU A 571 -32.24 19.79 2.90
CA LEU A 571 -31.27 20.31 3.87
C LEU A 571 -30.72 19.28 4.87
N GLU A 572 -31.37 18.13 5.03
CA GLU A 572 -30.95 17.06 5.96
C GLU A 572 -30.15 15.95 5.27
N ASP A 573 -30.20 15.91 3.93
CA ASP A 573 -29.50 14.90 3.16
C ASP A 573 -28.00 15.14 3.23
N ASP A 574 -27.20 14.12 2.95
CA ASP A 574 -25.79 14.30 2.61
C ASP A 574 -25.67 14.41 1.09
N ILE A 575 -24.68 15.18 0.61
CA ILE A 575 -24.43 15.31 -0.82
C ILE A 575 -23.41 14.23 -1.22
N PRO A 576 -23.84 13.21 -2.00
CA PRO A 576 -22.95 12.16 -2.42
C PRO A 576 -21.99 12.67 -3.49
N LYS A 577 -20.88 11.94 -3.65
CA LYS A 577 -19.81 12.23 -4.63
C LYS A 577 -20.32 12.55 -6.04
N GLY A 578 -21.36 11.86 -6.51
CA GLY A 578 -21.91 12.06 -7.85
C GLY A 578 -22.43 13.48 -8.04
N ALA A 579 -23.36 13.91 -7.18
CA ALA A 579 -23.94 15.25 -7.21
C ALA A 579 -22.89 16.34 -6.94
N GLU A 580 -22.01 16.10 -5.98
CA GLU A 580 -20.89 16.99 -5.64
C GLU A 580 -20.01 17.26 -6.88
N ARG A 581 -19.60 16.20 -7.60
CA ARG A 581 -18.77 16.33 -8.80
C ARG A 581 -19.49 17.03 -9.94
N THR A 582 -20.76 16.68 -10.17
CA THR A 582 -21.56 17.33 -11.23
C THR A 582 -21.68 18.83 -10.99
N MET A 583 -21.90 19.24 -9.73
CA MET A 583 -21.95 20.66 -9.36
C MET A 583 -20.59 21.34 -9.60
N ILE A 584 -19.50 20.79 -9.09
CA ILE A 584 -18.16 21.38 -9.23
C ILE A 584 -17.78 21.53 -10.70
N ASN A 585 -18.05 20.51 -11.53
CA ASN A 585 -17.72 20.55 -12.95
C ASN A 585 -18.54 21.59 -13.72
N LYS A 586 -19.80 21.81 -13.33
CA LYS A 586 -20.64 22.87 -13.92
C LYS A 586 -20.18 24.26 -13.51
N ILE A 587 -19.78 24.43 -12.24
CA ILE A 587 -19.32 25.71 -11.70
C ILE A 587 -17.90 26.05 -12.19
N ASN A 588 -17.05 25.02 -12.37
CA ASN A 588 -15.70 25.11 -12.95
C ASN A 588 -14.72 26.02 -12.20
N GLU A 589 -14.90 26.15 -10.88
CA GLU A 589 -14.01 26.86 -9.95
C GLU A 589 -13.94 26.12 -8.60
N PRO A 590 -12.88 26.30 -7.78
CA PRO A 590 -12.84 25.78 -6.43
C PRO A 590 -13.92 26.40 -5.55
N ILE A 591 -14.53 25.58 -4.70
CA ILE A 591 -15.65 25.98 -3.84
C ILE A 591 -15.34 25.62 -2.39
N SER A 592 -15.43 26.61 -1.51
CA SER A 592 -15.46 26.45 -0.05
C SER A 592 -16.91 26.27 0.39
N VAL A 593 -17.29 25.03 0.70
CA VAL A 593 -18.64 24.71 1.21
C VAL A 593 -18.65 24.80 2.73
N TYR A 594 -19.58 25.58 3.31
CA TYR A 594 -19.65 25.87 4.74
C TYR A 594 -21.06 25.80 5.32
N HIS A 595 -21.18 25.89 6.67
CA HIS A 595 -22.44 25.74 7.42
C HIS A 595 -23.23 24.48 7.08
N ILE A 596 -22.57 23.32 7.12
CA ILE A 596 -23.23 22.03 6.95
C ILE A 596 -24.16 21.80 8.16
N CYS A 597 -25.43 21.51 7.90
CA CYS A 597 -26.47 21.36 8.92
C CYS A 597 -26.13 20.25 9.92
N ASP A 598 -26.35 20.50 11.22
CA ASP A 598 -26.15 19.51 12.29
C ASP A 598 -27.06 18.28 12.09
N ALA A 599 -28.24 18.44 11.49
CA ALA A 599 -29.12 17.33 11.14
C ALA A 599 -28.52 16.40 10.07
N CYS A 600 -27.68 16.91 9.15
CA CYS A 600 -26.90 16.09 8.22
C CYS A 600 -25.81 15.27 8.94
N LEU A 601 -25.23 15.82 10.01
CA LEU A 601 -24.30 15.09 10.87
C LEU A 601 -25.04 14.03 11.70
N TYR A 602 -26.22 14.36 12.22
CA TYR A 602 -27.05 13.45 13.01
C TYR A 602 -27.66 12.31 12.17
N SER A 603 -28.06 12.59 10.92
CA SER A 603 -28.56 11.58 9.99
C SER A 603 -27.46 10.58 9.59
N ARG A 604 -26.19 11.02 9.47
CA ARG A 604 -25.02 10.13 9.30
C ARG A 604 -24.79 9.20 10.50
N ILE A 605 -25.01 9.70 11.71
CA ILE A 605 -24.95 8.89 12.94
C ILE A 605 -26.11 7.89 12.93
N LEU A 606 -27.35 8.33 12.75
CA LEU A 606 -28.52 7.45 12.82
C LEU A 606 -28.60 6.42 11.69
N ALA A 607 -28.22 6.78 10.45
CA ALA A 607 -28.27 5.86 9.30
C ALA A 607 -27.26 4.70 9.40
N ARG A 608 -26.19 4.85 10.19
CA ARG A 608 -25.19 3.79 10.44
C ARG A 608 -25.47 2.96 11.71
N TYR A 609 -26.48 3.35 12.50
CA TYR A 609 -26.94 2.66 13.70
C TYR A 609 -28.30 1.96 13.53
N LYS A 610 -28.86 1.90 12.32
CA LYS A 610 -29.92 0.93 12.02
C LYS A 610 -29.31 -0.48 12.00
N PRO A 611 -29.85 -1.44 12.79
CA PRO A 611 -29.30 -2.79 12.94
C PRO A 611 -29.23 -3.56 11.63
#